data_AF-A0AAJ3MTG2-F1
#
_entry.id   AF-A0AAJ3MTG2-F1
#
_cell.length_a   1.000
_cell.length_b   1.000
_cell.length_c   1.000
_cell.angle_alpha   90.00
_cell.angle_beta   90.00
_cell.angle_gamma   90.00
#
_symmetry.space_group_name_H-M   'P 1'
#
loop_
_entity.id
_entity.type
_entity.pdbx_description
1 polymer ?
#
loop_
_entity_poly.entity_id
_entity_poly.type
_entity_poly.pdbx_seq_one_letter_code
_entity_poly.pdbx_strand_id
1 'polypeptide(L)' 'MAKITITLEDRRDDNGKPSVAVDMTGVPTTNLGTPRPTEAVRIFNKLFDLVASEKMLGAIPACRWQPTTTTLQ' A
#
# COMPACT_ATOMS: atom_id res chain seq x y z
N MET A 1 21.80 1.42 -3.60
CA MET A 1 20.57 1.08 -4.34
C MET A 1 19.43 1.06 -3.32
N ALA A 2 18.34 1.78 -3.55
CA ALA A 2 17.18 1.73 -2.64
C ALA A 2 16.40 0.44 -2.88
N LYS A 3 16.10 -0.30 -1.80
CA LYS A 3 15.28 -1.50 -1.83
C LYS A 3 14.20 -1.35 -0.77
N ILE A 4 12.95 -1.65 -1.13
CA ILE A 4 11.80 -1.64 -0.22
C ILE A 4 11.13 -3.00 -0.36
N THR A 5 10.93 -3.70 0.75
CA THR A 5 10.25 -4.99 0.78
C THR A 5 8.92 -4.82 1.53
N ILE A 6 7.82 -5.19 0.88
CA ILE A 6 6.49 -5.22 1.51
C ILE A 6 6.11 -6.68 1.68
N THR A 7 5.84 -7.08 2.91
CA THR A 7 5.36 -8.43 3.25
C THR A 7 3.89 -8.32 3.64
N LEU A 8 3.04 -9.05 2.92
CA LEU A 8 1.61 -9.17 3.20
C LEU A 8 1.36 -10.60 3.67
N GLU A 9 0.93 -10.75 4.91
CA GLU A 9 0.58 -12.04 5.47
C GLU A 9 -0.92 -12.06 5.75
N ASP A 10 -1.63 -13.03 5.19
CA ASP A 10 -3.05 -13.28 5.50
C ASP A 10 -3.25 -13.92 6.89
N ARG A 11 -2.19 -13.92 7.72
CA ARG A 11 -2.29 -14.19 9.13
C ARG A 11 -3.02 -13.01 9.76
N ARG A 12 -4.21 -13.28 10.29
CA ARG A 12 -4.99 -12.32 11.03
C ARG A 12 -4.35 -12.10 12.40
N ASP A 13 -4.11 -10.85 12.76
CA ASP A 13 -3.84 -10.48 14.15
C ASP A 13 -5.04 -10.83 15.05
N ASP A 14 -4.91 -10.66 16.37
CA ASP A 14 -6.02 -10.93 17.30
C ASP A 14 -7.28 -10.09 17.01
N ASN A 15 -7.16 -9.05 16.17
CA ASN A 15 -8.25 -8.18 15.71
C ASN A 15 -8.81 -8.56 14.33
N GLY A 16 -8.39 -9.68 13.75
CA GLY A 16 -8.92 -10.18 12.48
C GLY A 16 -8.34 -9.51 11.23
N LYS A 17 -7.33 -8.64 11.36
CA LYS A 17 -6.74 -7.87 10.25
C LYS A 17 -5.47 -8.53 9.70
N PRO A 18 -5.21 -8.43 8.38
CA PRO A 18 -3.99 -8.97 7.80
C PRO A 18 -2.75 -8.26 8.36
N SER A 19 -1.67 -9.02 8.54
CA SER A 19 -0.38 -8.49 8.97
C SER A 19 0.36 -7.90 7.77
N VAL A 20 0.82 -6.66 7.92
CA VAL A 20 1.57 -5.93 6.89
C VAL A 20 2.86 -5.42 7.50
N ALA A 21 4.00 -5.80 6.91
CA ALA A 21 5.32 -5.33 7.31
C ALA A 21 6.02 -4.65 6.14
N VAL A 22 6.72 -3.55 6.42
CA VAL A 22 7.52 -2.81 5.44
C VAL A 22 8.95 -2.72 5.92
N ASP A 23 9.87 -3.29 5.15
CA ASP A 23 11.31 -3.15 5.36
C ASP A 23 11.89 -2.15 4.35
N MET A 24 12.47 -1.07 4.88
CA MET A 24 13.15 -0.02 4.12
C MET A 24 14.66 -0.02 4.34
N THR A 25 15.23 -1.13 4.84
CA THR A 25 16.67 -1.26 5.07
C THR A 25 17.44 -0.99 3.78
N GLY A 26 18.37 -0.04 3.83
CA GLY A 26 19.18 0.37 2.67
C GLY A 26 18.55 1.46 1.80
N VAL A 27 17.36 1.96 2.15
CA VAL A 27 16.84 3.21 1.56
C VAL A 27 17.68 4.38 2.09
N PRO A 28 18.32 5.19 1.20
CA PRO A 28 19.14 6.30 1.64
C PRO A 28 18.27 7.40 2.25
N THR A 29 18.73 7.98 3.35
CA THR A 29 18.03 9.05 4.06
C THR A 29 18.70 10.42 3.89
N THR A 30 17.95 11.47 4.17
CA THR A 30 18.47 12.84 4.30
C THR A 30 19.10 13.03 5.69
N ASN A 31 19.75 14.17 5.92
CA ASN A 31 20.31 14.51 7.23
C ASN A 31 19.24 14.66 8.33
N LEU A 32 17.96 14.75 7.94
CA LEU A 32 16.81 14.80 8.84
C LEU A 32 16.19 13.42 9.08
N GLY A 33 16.83 12.34 8.61
CA GLY A 33 16.36 10.97 8.75
C GLY A 33 15.22 10.59 7.80
N THR A 34 14.78 11.50 6.92
CA THR A 34 13.70 11.20 5.97
C THR A 34 14.23 10.42 4.76
N PRO A 35 13.46 9.47 4.18
CA PRO A 35 13.86 8.79 2.96
C PRO A 35 14.13 9.77 1.82
N ARG A 36 15.26 9.61 1.10
CA ARG A 36 15.52 10.39 -0.11
C ARG A 36 14.51 10.01 -1.19
N PRO A 37 14.09 10.97 -2.04
CA PRO A 37 13.03 10.78 -3.04
C PRO A 37 13.52 10.01 -4.27
N THR A 38 14.02 8.79 -4.06
CA THR A 38 14.36 7.83 -5.13
C THR A 38 13.08 7.32 -5.80
N GLU A 39 13.21 6.77 -7.01
CA GLU A 39 12.06 6.21 -7.74
C GLU A 39 11.32 5.13 -6.94
N ALA A 40 12.05 4.23 -6.26
CA ALA A 40 11.43 3.21 -5.41
C ALA A 40 10.58 3.82 -4.28
N VAL A 41 11.07 4.88 -3.63
CA VAL A 41 10.33 5.60 -2.57
C VAL A 41 9.11 6.32 -3.15
N ARG A 42 9.23 6.90 -4.36
CA ARG A 42 8.08 7.55 -5.03
C ARG A 42 6.99 6.54 -5.37
N ILE A 43 7.35 5.37 -5.92
CA ILE A 43 6.40 4.30 -6.22
C ILE A 43 5.75 3.79 -4.94
N PHE A 44 6.54 3.57 -3.89
CA PHE A 44 6.03 3.15 -2.58
C PHE A 44 4.96 4.13 -2.06
N ASN A 45 5.23 5.43 -2.04
CA ASN A 45 4.26 6.43 -1.59
C ASN A 45 2.97 6.42 -2.44
N LYS A 46 3.09 6.29 -3.77
CA LYS A 46 1.94 6.24 -4.68
C LYS A 46 1.00 5.06 -4.40
N LEU A 47 1.51 3.92 -3.91
CA LEU A 47 0.65 2.79 -3.55
C LEU A 47 -0.30 3.13 -2.40
N PHE A 48 0.17 3.87 -1.39
CA PHE A 48 -0.69 4.31 -0.28
C PHE A 48 -1.67 5.39 -0.73
N ASP A 49 -1.22 6.32 -1.58
CA ASP A 49 -2.10 7.34 -2.16
C ASP A 49 -3.22 6.70 -3.00
N LEU A 50 -2.92 5.62 -3.72
CA LEU A 50 -3.91 4.87 -4.48
C LEU A 50 -4.97 4.25 -3.56
N VAL A 51 -4.55 3.57 -2.49
CA VAL A 51 -5.48 2.97 -1.51
C VAL A 51 -6.32 4.04 -0.81
N ALA A 52 -5.71 5.18 -0.44
CA ALA A 52 -6.44 6.30 0.13
C ALA A 52 -7.47 6.87 -0.87
N SER A 53 -7.07 7.02 -2.14
CA SER A 53 -7.94 7.48 -3.21
C SER A 53 -9.10 6.52 -3.45
N GLU A 54 -8.86 5.21 -3.46
CA GLU A 54 -9.90 4.19 -3.59
C GLU A 54 -10.91 4.27 -2.43
N LYS A 55 -10.44 4.45 -1.19
CA LYS A 55 -11.31 4.63 -0.04
C LYS A 55 -12.17 5.90 -0.16
N MET A 56 -11.60 7.00 -0.64
CA MET A 56 -12.34 8.24 -0.87
C MET A 56 -13.36 8.10 -2.01
N LEU A 57 -12.98 7.47 -3.12
CA LEU A 57 -13.86 7.22 -4.25
C LEU A 57 -14.98 6.24 -3.91
N GLY A 58 -14.72 5.22 -3.09
CA GLY A 58 -15.74 4.28 -2.61
C GLY A 58 -16.84 4.90 -1.75
N ALA A 59 -16.59 6.09 -1.18
CA ALA A 59 -17.61 6.89 -0.49
C ALA A 59 -18.55 7.60 -1.46
N ILE A 60 -18.15 7.82 -2.72
CA ILE A 60 -18.97 8.39 -3.77
C ILE A 60 -19.74 7.23 -4.45
N PRO A 61 -21.08 7.18 -4.37
CA PRO A 61 -21.86 6.05 -4.89
C PRO A 61 -21.58 5.74 -6.37
N ALA A 62 -21.37 6.78 -7.18
CA ALA A 62 -21.08 6.64 -8.62
C ALA A 62 -19.68 6.08 -8.93
N CYS A 63 -18.73 6.17 -7.99
CA CYS A 63 -17.35 5.71 -8.17
C CYS A 63 -17.05 4.44 -7.37
N ARG A 64 -18.04 3.92 -6.63
CA ARG A 64 -17.88 2.68 -5.87
C ARG A 64 -17.69 1.52 -6.83
N TRP A 65 -16.56 0.84 -6.69
CA TRP A 65 -16.27 -0.36 -7.47
C TRP A 65 -17.35 -1.41 -7.19
N GLN A 66 -18.11 -1.80 -8.22
CA GLN A 66 -19.01 -2.94 -8.13
C GLN A 66 -18.19 -4.21 -8.39
N PRO A 67 -18.10 -5.16 -7.45
CA PRO A 67 -17.44 -6.43 -7.73
C PRO A 67 -18.12 -7.09 -8.92
N THR A 68 -17.35 -7.42 -9.96
CA THR A 68 -17.85 -8.17 -11.11
C THR A 68 -18.27 -9.56 -10.63
N THR A 69 -19.56 -9.76 -10.36
CA THR A 69 -20.11 -11.09 -10.13
C THR A 69 -19.93 -11.90 -11.40
N THR A 70 -18.86 -12.69 -11.44
CA THR A 70 -18.62 -13.65 -12.49
C THR A 70 -19.14 -14.98 -11.96
N THR A 71 -20.29 -15.42 -12.48
CA THR A 71 -20.77 -16.78 -12.21
C THR A 71 -19.88 -17.73 -13.00
N LEU A 72 -19.03 -18.49 -12.32
CA LEU A 72 -18.27 -19.58 -12.95
C LEU A 72 -19.29 -20.69 -13.31
N GLN A 73 -19.38 -21.02 -14.59
CA GLN A 73 -20.17 -22.17 -15.10
C GLN A 73 -19.29 -23.41 -15.22
#